data_AF-A0A7V4XRN5-F1
#
_entry.id   AF-A0A7V4XRN5-F1
#
_cell.length_a   1.000
_cell.length_b   1.000
_cell.length_c   1.000
_cell.angle_alpha   90.00
_cell.angle_beta   90.00
_cell.angle_gamma   90.00
#
_symmetry.space_group_name_H-M   'P 1'
#
loop_
_entity.id
_entity.type
_entity.pdbx_description
1 polymer ?
#
loop_
_entity_poly.entity_id
_entity_poly.type
_entity_poly.pdbx_seq_one_letter_code
_entity_poly.pdbx_strand_id
1 'polypeptide(L)'
;MANQDCMESGGAGALRAEHTALELFQLASLLVGEPQSAARLVEETVTSMEMDPCAAQPGMEQAAREKLAAHALLWMQQRDPESFAVTAESEPVTSCVETDDMEASGITSERLAQLLSGAQRQELRTWLDGLPLAARAIFVQRAVLGRDNRATAEAMQAAGQGWTPDAVSLTFRSALCSLANQLAHSAASATA
;
A
#
# COMPACT_ATOMS: atom_id res chain seq x y z
N MET A 1 17.68 -27.41 -13.05
CA MET A 1 16.72 -28.23 -12.29
C MET A 1 15.61 -27.42 -11.61
N ALA A 2 15.63 -26.07 -11.58
CA ALA A 2 14.58 -25.24 -10.98
C ALA A 2 13.20 -25.34 -11.67
N ASN A 3 13.16 -25.60 -12.98
CA ASN A 3 11.93 -25.56 -13.78
C ASN A 3 10.97 -26.75 -13.51
N GLN A 4 11.47 -27.86 -12.97
CA GLN A 4 10.64 -29.06 -12.74
C GLN A 4 9.82 -28.95 -11.45
N ASP A 5 10.41 -28.34 -10.43
CA ASP A 5 9.85 -28.10 -9.09
C ASP A 5 8.69 -27.07 -9.09
N CYS A 6 8.49 -26.38 -10.21
CA CYS A 6 7.41 -25.42 -10.44
C CYS A 6 6.30 -25.96 -11.35
N MET A 7 6.62 -26.96 -12.17
CA MET A 7 5.67 -27.62 -13.06
C MET A 7 4.88 -28.72 -12.31
N GLU A 8 5.42 -29.20 -11.19
CA GLU A 8 4.72 -30.12 -10.29
C GLU A 8 3.80 -29.35 -9.35
N SER A 9 2.48 -29.57 -9.46
CA SER A 9 1.51 -29.00 -8.52
C SER A 9 1.82 -29.42 -7.09
N GLY A 10 1.97 -28.44 -6.19
CA GLY A 10 2.39 -28.67 -4.80
C GLY A 10 3.90 -28.79 -4.59
N GLY A 11 4.71 -28.63 -5.65
CA GLY A 11 6.16 -28.48 -5.54
C GLY A 11 6.57 -27.21 -4.79
N ALA A 12 7.76 -27.21 -4.21
CA ALA A 12 8.22 -26.09 -3.37
C ALA A 12 8.39 -24.79 -4.19
N GLY A 13 8.72 -24.90 -5.48
CA GLY A 13 8.76 -23.79 -6.41
C GLY A 13 7.37 -23.23 -6.71
N ALA A 14 6.40 -24.10 -7.01
CA ALA A 14 5.02 -23.72 -7.29
C ALA A 14 4.36 -23.01 -6.10
N LEU A 15 4.49 -23.56 -4.88
CA LEU A 15 3.95 -22.95 -3.67
C LEU A 15 4.56 -21.57 -3.37
N ARG A 16 5.85 -21.37 -3.66
CA ARG A 16 6.52 -20.07 -3.50
C ARG A 16 5.98 -19.05 -4.50
N ALA A 17 5.83 -19.45 -5.76
CA ALA A 17 5.27 -18.61 -6.80
C ALA A 17 3.83 -18.19 -6.48
N GLU A 18 2.99 -19.13 -6.02
CA GLU A 18 1.61 -18.87 -5.58
C GLU A 18 1.56 -17.90 -4.40
N HIS A 19 2.42 -18.11 -3.40
CA HIS A 19 2.52 -17.23 -2.23
C HIS A 19 2.92 -15.81 -2.63
N THR A 20 3.96 -15.67 -3.44
CA THR A 20 4.44 -14.37 -3.94
C THR A 20 3.36 -13.66 -4.74
N ALA A 21 2.68 -14.37 -5.64
CA ALA A 21 1.59 -13.79 -6.44
C ALA A 21 0.42 -13.31 -5.57
N LEU A 22 0.07 -14.07 -4.53
CA LEU A 22 -0.98 -13.68 -3.58
C LEU A 22 -0.59 -12.42 -2.80
N GLU A 23 0.64 -12.34 -2.29
CA GLU A 23 1.13 -11.16 -1.57
C GLU A 23 1.15 -9.91 -2.47
N LEU A 24 1.65 -10.05 -3.69
CA LEU A 24 1.67 -8.97 -4.68
C LEU A 24 0.24 -8.52 -5.03
N PHE A 25 -0.70 -9.45 -5.20
CA PHE A 25 -2.09 -9.13 -5.47
C PHE A 25 -2.76 -8.40 -4.30
N GLN A 26 -2.49 -8.83 -3.06
CA GLN A 26 -2.99 -8.17 -1.86
C GLN A 26 -2.45 -6.74 -1.75
N LEU A 27 -1.14 -6.54 -1.97
CA LEU A 27 -0.53 -5.22 -1.99
C LEU A 27 -1.12 -4.34 -3.09
N ALA A 28 -1.22 -4.85 -4.32
CA ALA A 28 -1.82 -4.14 -5.45
C ALA A 28 -3.27 -3.74 -5.14
N SER A 29 -4.04 -4.66 -4.57
CA SER A 29 -5.42 -4.41 -4.13
C SER A 29 -5.55 -3.25 -3.15
N LEU A 30 -4.59 -3.07 -2.23
CA LEU A 30 -4.59 -1.95 -1.28
C LEU A 30 -4.25 -0.62 -1.96
N LEU A 31 -3.41 -0.66 -3.01
CA LEU A 31 -3.01 0.54 -3.76
C LEU A 31 -4.08 0.98 -4.75
N VAL A 32 -4.58 0.08 -5.60
CA VAL A 32 -5.47 0.46 -6.71
C VAL A 32 -6.95 0.19 -6.45
N GLY A 33 -7.30 -0.54 -5.39
CA GLY A 33 -8.69 -0.77 -4.96
C GLY A 33 -9.51 -1.72 -5.84
N GLU A 34 -9.26 -1.77 -7.15
CA GLU A 34 -10.00 -2.62 -8.08
C GLU A 34 -9.28 -3.96 -8.31
N PRO A 35 -9.94 -5.13 -8.13
CA PRO A 35 -9.31 -6.44 -8.32
C PRO A 35 -8.71 -6.67 -9.72
N GLN A 36 -9.37 -6.17 -10.76
CA GLN A 36 -8.89 -6.32 -12.14
C GLN A 36 -7.62 -5.49 -12.39
N SER A 37 -7.60 -4.25 -11.91
CA SER A 37 -6.43 -3.37 -11.97
C SER A 37 -5.27 -3.95 -11.15
N ALA A 38 -5.57 -4.54 -9.99
CA ALA A 38 -4.58 -5.22 -9.15
C ALA A 38 -3.95 -6.43 -9.85
N ALA A 39 -4.77 -7.30 -10.47
CA ALA A 39 -4.27 -8.45 -11.23
C ALA A 39 -3.37 -8.00 -12.39
N ARG A 40 -3.80 -7.00 -13.16
CA ARG A 40 -3.00 -6.45 -14.27
C ARG A 40 -1.65 -5.91 -13.80
N LEU A 41 -1.60 -5.18 -12.69
CA LEU A 41 -0.35 -4.68 -12.12
C LEU A 41 0.60 -5.81 -11.70
N VAL A 42 0.07 -6.90 -11.14
CA VAL A 42 0.89 -8.08 -10.81
C VAL A 42 1.46 -8.70 -12.08
N GLU A 43 0.65 -8.91 -13.11
CA GLU A 43 1.09 -9.45 -14.40
C GLU A 43 2.17 -8.58 -15.06
N GLU A 44 1.98 -7.27 -15.10
CA GLU A 44 2.95 -6.31 -15.63
C GLU A 44 4.25 -6.34 -14.82
N THR A 45 4.16 -6.39 -13.48
CA THR A 45 5.33 -6.47 -12.59
C THR A 45 6.12 -7.74 -12.85
N VAL A 46 5.46 -8.90 -12.83
CA VAL A 46 6.10 -10.21 -13.07
C VAL A 46 6.70 -10.27 -14.47
N THR A 47 6.04 -9.71 -15.49
CA THR A 47 6.57 -9.69 -16.86
C THR A 47 7.80 -8.78 -16.99
N SER A 48 7.79 -7.62 -16.34
CA SER A 48 8.87 -6.63 -16.41
C SER A 48 10.11 -7.00 -15.60
N MET A 49 9.98 -7.97 -14.71
CA MET A 49 11.07 -8.52 -13.93
C MET A 49 11.40 -9.84 -14.62
N GLU A 50 12.57 -9.96 -15.26
CA GLU A 50 13.05 -11.20 -15.87
C GLU A 50 13.36 -12.26 -14.79
N MET A 51 12.37 -12.57 -13.95
CA MET A 51 12.45 -13.40 -12.77
C MET A 51 12.08 -14.83 -13.11
N ASP A 52 12.80 -15.75 -12.49
CA ASP A 52 12.31 -17.10 -12.29
C ASP A 52 11.49 -17.10 -10.98
N PRO A 53 10.13 -17.09 -11.03
CA PRO A 53 9.28 -17.10 -9.84
C PRO A 53 9.44 -18.39 -9.02
N CYS A 54 10.07 -19.41 -9.60
CA CYS A 54 10.29 -20.72 -8.99
C CYS A 54 11.63 -20.80 -8.25
N ALA A 55 12.56 -19.90 -8.55
CA ALA A 55 13.88 -19.88 -7.91
C ALA A 55 13.80 -19.23 -6.52
N ALA A 56 14.43 -19.86 -5.53
CA ALA A 56 14.67 -19.23 -4.23
C ALA A 56 15.81 -18.23 -4.37
N GLN A 57 15.49 -16.98 -4.70
CA GLN A 57 16.48 -15.90 -4.76
C GLN A 57 16.31 -14.96 -3.57
N PRO A 58 17.37 -14.73 -2.77
CA PRO A 58 17.28 -13.82 -1.64
C PRO A 58 16.96 -12.40 -2.12
N GLY A 59 15.98 -11.76 -1.49
CA GLY A 59 15.57 -10.38 -1.80
C GLY A 59 14.62 -10.23 -3.00
N MET A 60 14.28 -11.32 -3.70
CA MET A 60 13.38 -11.26 -4.87
C MET A 60 11.96 -10.80 -4.50
N GLU A 61 11.40 -11.29 -3.41
CA GLU A 61 10.08 -10.89 -2.90
C GLU A 61 10.04 -9.39 -2.60
N GLN A 62 11.07 -8.88 -1.93
CA GLN A 62 11.20 -7.45 -1.63
C GLN A 62 11.30 -6.63 -2.92
N ALA A 63 12.16 -7.03 -3.87
CA ALA A 63 12.29 -6.35 -5.15
C ALA A 63 10.98 -6.35 -5.95
N ALA A 64 10.21 -7.44 -5.90
CA ALA A 64 8.91 -7.53 -6.55
C ALA A 64 7.88 -6.59 -5.93
N ARG A 65 7.83 -6.51 -4.59
CA ARG A 65 6.97 -5.56 -3.88
C ARG A 65 7.32 -4.10 -4.20
N GLU A 66 8.61 -3.78 -4.25
CA GLU A 66 9.07 -2.43 -4.57
C GLU A 66 8.73 -2.02 -6.01
N LYS A 67 8.93 -2.94 -6.95
CA LYS A 67 8.62 -2.71 -8.37
C LYS A 67 7.12 -2.61 -8.62
N LEU A 68 6.32 -3.45 -7.97
CA LEU A 68 4.86 -3.35 -7.99
C LEU A 68 4.38 -2.01 -7.45
N ALA A 69 4.92 -1.57 -6.29
CA ALA A 69 4.57 -0.28 -5.72
C ALA A 69 4.92 0.88 -6.67
N ALA A 70 6.06 0.82 -7.35
CA ALA A 70 6.45 1.83 -8.34
C ALA A 70 5.50 1.87 -9.54
N HIS A 71 5.12 0.71 -10.11
CA HIS A 71 4.14 0.65 -11.20
C HIS A 71 2.76 1.15 -10.75
N ALA A 72 2.32 0.78 -9.55
CA ALA A 72 1.06 1.24 -9.00
C ALA A 72 1.02 2.76 -8.85
N LEU A 73 2.11 3.40 -8.39
CA LEU A 73 2.19 4.86 -8.27
C LEU A 73 2.00 5.56 -9.63
N LEU A 74 2.67 5.06 -10.67
CA LEU A 74 2.52 5.59 -12.03
C LEU A 74 1.09 5.40 -12.55
N TRP A 75 0.49 4.24 -12.31
CA TRP A 75 -0.90 3.97 -12.69
C TRP A 75 -1.89 4.90 -11.97
N MET A 76 -1.69 5.10 -10.66
CA MET A 76 -2.54 5.95 -9.83
C MET A 76 -2.47 7.41 -10.28
N GLN A 77 -1.27 7.91 -10.58
CA GLN A 77 -1.13 9.29 -11.05
C GLN A 77 -1.73 9.52 -12.43
N GLN A 78 -1.64 8.56 -13.35
CA GLN A 78 -2.31 8.69 -14.65
C GLN A 78 -3.84 8.80 -14.51
N ARG A 79 -4.40 8.19 -13.46
CA ARG A 79 -5.84 8.17 -13.20
C ARG A 79 -6.35 9.38 -12.43
N ASP A 80 -5.55 9.90 -11.50
CA ASP A 80 -5.90 11.05 -10.67
C ASP A 80 -4.70 11.99 -10.50
N PRO A 81 -4.28 12.70 -11.56
CA PRO A 81 -3.07 13.53 -11.54
C PRO A 81 -3.16 14.68 -10.54
N GLU A 82 -4.37 15.20 -10.29
CA GLU A 82 -4.63 16.28 -9.34
C GLU A 82 -4.28 15.86 -7.91
N SER A 83 -4.60 14.62 -7.51
CA SER A 83 -4.22 14.15 -6.17
C SER A 83 -2.71 14.08 -5.94
N PHE A 84 -1.91 13.94 -7.02
CA PHE A 84 -0.45 13.88 -6.97
C PHE A 84 0.22 15.25 -7.12
N ALA A 85 -0.55 16.30 -7.41
CA ALA A 85 -0.04 17.66 -7.47
C ALA A 85 0.17 18.20 -6.04
N VAL A 86 1.43 18.43 -5.67
CA VAL A 86 1.75 19.06 -4.38
C VAL A 86 1.48 20.56 -4.49
N THR A 87 0.38 21.02 -3.88
CA THR A 87 0.14 22.46 -3.73
C THR A 87 1.03 23.02 -2.63
N ALA A 88 1.79 24.06 -2.95
CA ALA A 88 2.77 24.68 -2.06
C ALA A 88 2.14 25.38 -0.82
N GLU A 89 0.82 25.36 -0.70
CA GLU A 89 0.04 26.17 0.23
C GLU A 89 -1.08 25.33 0.86
N SER A 90 -0.74 24.19 1.46
CA SER A 90 -1.63 23.59 2.43
C SER A 90 -1.21 24.11 3.81
N GLU A 91 -1.97 25.07 4.35
CA GLU A 91 -1.86 25.43 5.76
C GLU A 91 -1.89 24.16 6.61
N PRO A 92 -1.19 24.10 7.75
CA PRO A 92 -1.17 22.90 8.57
C PRO A 92 -2.60 22.56 8.97
N VAL A 93 -3.18 21.58 8.28
CA VAL A 93 -4.43 20.97 8.69
C VAL A 93 -4.13 20.44 10.08
N THR A 94 -4.85 20.94 11.08
CA THR A 94 -4.79 20.44 12.45
C THR A 94 -5.14 18.96 12.41
N SER A 95 -4.11 18.13 12.27
CA SER A 95 -4.21 16.69 12.44
C SER A 95 -4.40 16.45 13.93
N CYS A 96 -5.40 15.65 14.26
CA CYS A 96 -5.62 15.08 15.58
C CYS A 96 -4.42 14.25 16.10
N VAL A 97 -3.43 13.94 15.24
CA VAL A 97 -2.19 13.25 15.59
C VAL A 97 -1.03 14.23 15.44
N GLU A 98 -0.21 14.41 16.46
CA GLU A 98 0.92 15.35 16.46
C GLU A 98 2.19 14.79 15.79
N THR A 99 2.30 13.46 15.70
CA THR A 99 3.48 12.74 15.21
C THR A 99 3.09 11.74 14.11
N ASP A 100 4.06 11.24 13.35
CA ASP A 100 3.79 10.15 12.39
C ASP A 100 3.70 8.77 13.05
N ASP A 101 3.69 8.75 14.38
CA ASP A 101 3.50 7.53 15.14
C ASP A 101 2.05 7.08 14.99
N MET A 102 1.87 5.91 14.39
CA MET A 102 0.56 5.32 14.21
C MET A 102 -0.10 5.05 15.57
N GLU A 103 0.67 4.73 16.61
CA GLU A 103 0.14 4.51 17.95
C GLU A 103 -0.42 5.80 18.57
N ALA A 104 0.16 6.96 18.24
CA ALA A 104 -0.36 8.26 18.65
C ALA A 104 -1.75 8.56 18.06
N SER A 105 -2.14 7.86 16.99
CA SER A 105 -3.50 7.90 16.42
C SER A 105 -4.48 6.89 17.04
N GLY A 106 -4.01 6.12 18.04
CA GLY A 106 -4.78 5.04 18.66
C GLY A 106 -4.83 3.76 17.84
N ILE A 107 -3.99 3.65 16.80
CA ILE A 107 -3.91 2.50 15.90
C ILE A 107 -2.60 1.76 16.16
N THR A 108 -2.64 0.61 16.84
CA THR A 108 -1.44 -0.22 17.05
C THR A 108 -1.10 -1.05 15.81
N SER A 109 0.11 -1.61 15.75
CA SER A 109 0.53 -2.56 14.71
C SER A 109 -0.39 -3.78 14.64
N GLU A 110 -0.82 -4.32 15.78
CA GLU A 110 -1.71 -5.48 15.85
C GLU A 110 -3.10 -5.10 15.35
N ARG A 111 -3.56 -3.90 15.68
CA ARG A 111 -4.84 -3.39 15.20
C ARG A 111 -4.82 -3.20 13.68
N LEU A 112 -3.75 -2.63 13.13
CA LEU A 112 -3.57 -2.53 11.69
C LEU A 112 -3.51 -3.92 11.03
N ALA A 113 -2.79 -4.87 11.61
CA ALA A 113 -2.73 -6.24 11.10
C ALA A 113 -4.11 -6.91 11.09
N GLN A 114 -4.95 -6.67 12.10
CA GLN A 114 -6.35 -7.12 12.12
C GLN A 114 -7.20 -6.45 11.04
N LEU A 115 -6.99 -5.15 10.78
CA LEU A 115 -7.65 -4.44 9.69
C LEU A 115 -7.21 -4.97 8.32
N LEU A 116 -5.96 -5.42 8.16
CA LEU A 116 -5.46 -5.95 6.89
C LEU A 116 -5.88 -7.41 6.65
N SER A 117 -5.88 -8.24 7.70
CA SER A 117 -6.04 -9.69 7.57
C SER A 117 -7.39 -10.23 8.07
N GLY A 118 -8.06 -9.53 8.98
CA GLY A 118 -9.23 -10.01 9.72
C GLY A 118 -10.60 -9.58 9.18
N ALA A 119 -11.63 -9.75 9.99
CA ALA A 119 -13.03 -9.47 9.65
C ALA A 119 -13.30 -8.01 9.24
N GLN A 120 -12.45 -7.08 9.68
CA GLN A 120 -12.55 -5.64 9.38
C GLN A 120 -11.80 -5.23 8.09
N ARG A 121 -11.31 -6.20 7.30
CA ARG A 121 -10.66 -5.92 6.01
C ARG A 121 -11.54 -5.14 5.06
N GLN A 122 -12.85 -5.43 5.05
CA GLN A 122 -13.77 -4.70 4.20
C GLN A 122 -13.90 -3.24 4.63
N GLU A 123 -13.91 -2.94 5.93
CA GLU A 123 -13.98 -1.57 6.45
C GLU A 123 -12.73 -0.77 6.06
N LEU A 124 -11.54 -1.38 6.20
CA LEU A 124 -10.30 -0.76 5.76
C LEU A 124 -10.31 -0.51 4.25
N ARG A 125 -10.79 -1.46 3.45
CA ARG A 125 -10.87 -1.30 2.00
C ARG A 125 -11.82 -0.17 1.60
N THR A 126 -13.01 -0.15 2.19
CA THR A 126 -13.99 0.93 1.99
C THR A 126 -13.41 2.29 2.39
N TRP A 127 -12.66 2.36 3.50
CA TRP A 127 -11.96 3.59 3.90
C TRP A 127 -10.89 4.01 2.88
N LEU A 128 -10.04 3.08 2.44
CA LEU A 128 -9.03 3.35 1.41
C LEU A 128 -9.69 3.85 0.11
N ASP A 129 -10.86 3.32 -0.25
CA ASP A 129 -11.73 3.74 -1.38
C ASP A 129 -12.26 5.18 -1.28
N GLY A 130 -12.30 5.74 -0.08
CA GLY A 130 -12.67 7.15 0.13
C GLY A 130 -11.50 8.15 0.06
N LEU A 131 -10.25 7.69 0.01
CA LEU A 131 -9.08 8.57 0.03
C LEU A 131 -8.71 9.09 -1.37
N PRO A 132 -8.17 10.32 -1.48
CA PRO A 132 -7.39 10.73 -2.65
C PRO A 132 -6.27 9.72 -2.94
N LEU A 133 -5.98 9.45 -4.22
CA LEU A 133 -5.05 8.38 -4.58
C LEU A 133 -3.64 8.59 -4.01
N ALA A 134 -3.12 9.81 -4.00
CA ALA A 134 -1.83 10.08 -3.37
C ALA A 134 -1.82 9.80 -1.85
N ALA A 135 -2.89 10.15 -1.13
CA ALA A 135 -3.02 9.88 0.31
C ALA A 135 -3.08 8.37 0.59
N ARG A 136 -3.83 7.62 -0.24
CA ARG A 136 -3.86 6.16 -0.20
C ARG A 136 -2.47 5.57 -0.44
N ALA A 137 -1.77 6.02 -1.47
CA ALA A 137 -0.43 5.54 -1.80
C ALA A 137 0.55 5.76 -0.63
N ILE A 138 0.54 6.96 -0.04
CA ILE A 138 1.35 7.28 1.13
C ILE A 138 0.99 6.37 2.30
N PHE A 139 -0.29 6.17 2.59
CA PHE A 139 -0.72 5.28 3.67
C PHE A 139 -0.20 3.86 3.48
N VAL A 140 -0.35 3.27 2.29
CA VAL A 140 0.13 1.90 2.03
C VAL A 140 1.66 1.81 2.12
N GLN A 141 2.40 2.77 1.56
CA GLN A 141 3.87 2.80 1.64
C GLN A 141 4.36 2.86 3.09
N ARG A 142 3.71 3.69 3.92
CA ARG A 142 4.08 3.91 5.32
C ARG A 142 3.64 2.76 6.22
N ALA A 143 2.36 2.41 6.19
CA ALA A 143 1.72 1.50 7.14
C ALA A 143 1.88 0.02 6.74
N VAL A 144 1.94 -0.30 5.44
CA VAL A 144 1.98 -1.70 4.96
C VAL A 144 3.37 -2.09 4.48
N LEU A 145 4.08 -1.19 3.80
CA LEU A 145 5.45 -1.43 3.34
C LEU A 145 6.52 -0.99 4.36
N GLY A 146 6.12 -0.34 5.46
CA GLY A 146 7.02 0.05 6.54
C GLY A 146 8.07 1.09 6.15
N ARG A 147 7.85 1.84 5.06
CA ARG A 147 8.80 2.87 4.61
C ARG A 147 8.73 4.09 5.52
N ASP A 148 9.87 4.76 5.67
CA ASP A 148 9.92 6.06 6.35
C ASP A 148 9.45 7.21 5.42
N ASN A 149 9.47 8.45 5.90
CA ASN A 149 8.96 9.61 5.15
C ASN A 149 9.85 9.92 3.96
N ARG A 150 11.16 9.69 4.10
CA ARG A 150 12.13 9.97 3.05
C ARG A 150 11.99 8.97 1.91
N ALA A 151 12.02 7.68 2.23
CA ALA A 151 11.84 6.60 1.25
C ALA A 151 10.47 6.69 0.56
N THR A 152 9.43 7.08 1.30
CA THR A 152 8.10 7.31 0.71
C THR A 152 8.10 8.53 -0.22
N ALA A 153 8.69 9.65 0.20
CA ALA A 153 8.79 10.84 -0.65
C ALA A 153 9.57 10.56 -1.94
N GLU A 154 10.72 9.88 -1.85
CA GLU A 154 11.52 9.45 -2.99
C GLU A 154 10.72 8.57 -3.97
N ALA A 155 9.92 7.63 -3.46
CA ALA A 155 9.05 6.82 -4.30
C ALA A 155 7.96 7.66 -4.98
N MET A 156 7.37 8.62 -4.26
CA MET A 156 6.32 9.50 -4.79
C MET A 156 6.84 10.44 -5.91
N GLN A 157 8.14 10.77 -5.94
CA GLN A 157 8.75 11.60 -6.99
C GLN A 157 8.57 11.00 -8.40
N ALA A 158 8.48 9.67 -8.52
CA ALA A 158 8.24 9.01 -9.80
C ALA A 158 6.85 9.29 -10.37
N ALA A 159 5.87 9.58 -9.50
CA ALA A 159 4.49 9.85 -9.87
C ALA A 159 4.18 11.35 -9.93
N GLY A 160 4.74 12.17 -9.04
CA GLY A 160 4.53 13.61 -9.03
C GLY A 160 5.72 14.36 -8.46
N GLN A 161 5.92 15.60 -8.90
CA GLN A 161 7.01 16.44 -8.40
C GLN A 161 6.60 17.15 -7.09
N GLY A 162 7.58 17.46 -6.24
CA GLY A 162 7.38 18.28 -5.05
C GLY A 162 7.05 17.52 -3.77
N TRP A 163 6.97 16.18 -3.80
CA TRP A 163 6.78 15.37 -2.59
C TRP A 163 8.01 15.43 -1.68
N THR A 164 7.88 16.12 -0.56
CA THR A 164 8.91 16.19 0.50
C THR A 164 8.57 15.24 1.64
N PRO A 165 9.55 14.88 2.50
CA PRO A 165 9.26 14.09 3.71
C PRO A 165 8.19 14.75 4.61
N ASP A 166 8.17 16.08 4.68
CA ASP A 166 7.20 16.83 5.49
C ASP A 166 5.79 16.77 4.87
N ALA A 167 5.68 16.89 3.55
CA ALA A 167 4.40 16.71 2.85
C ALA A 167 3.85 15.29 3.07
N VAL A 168 4.71 14.27 2.98
CA VAL A 168 4.35 12.88 3.27
C VAL A 168 3.86 12.72 4.70
N SER A 169 4.57 13.28 5.68
CA SER A 169 4.17 13.27 7.10
C SER A 169 2.78 13.87 7.31
N LEU A 170 2.54 15.08 6.78
CA LEU A 170 1.25 15.77 6.90
C LEU A 170 0.12 14.96 6.27
N THR A 171 0.31 14.44 5.05
CA THR A 171 -0.69 13.61 4.38
C THR A 171 -0.96 12.32 5.15
N PHE A 172 0.09 11.65 5.64
CA PHE A 172 -0.04 10.41 6.41
C PHE A 172 -0.81 10.62 7.72
N ARG A 173 -0.48 11.68 8.47
CA ARG A 173 -1.18 12.06 9.71
C ARG A 173 -2.64 12.43 9.48
N SER A 174 -2.94 13.11 8.37
CA SER A 174 -4.32 13.41 7.98
C SER A 174 -5.10 12.11 7.69
N ALA A 175 -4.49 11.17 6.96
CA ALA A 175 -5.08 9.86 6.69
C ALA A 175 -5.31 9.07 8.00
N LEU A 176 -4.34 9.04 8.92
CA LEU A 176 -4.49 8.38 10.22
C LEU A 176 -5.67 8.95 11.02
N CYS A 177 -5.83 10.27 11.04
CA CYS A 177 -6.99 10.91 11.68
C CYS A 177 -8.32 10.49 11.06
N SER A 178 -8.39 10.47 9.74
CA SER A 178 -9.58 10.02 9.02
C SER A 178 -9.95 8.58 9.40
N LEU A 179 -8.96 7.69 9.43
CA LEU A 179 -9.16 6.30 9.82
C LEU A 179 -9.63 6.17 11.27
N ALA A 180 -8.96 6.85 12.20
CA ALA A 180 -9.33 6.85 13.63
C ALA A 180 -10.77 7.32 13.83
N ASN A 181 -11.17 8.40 13.15
CA ASN A 181 -12.55 8.90 13.17
C ASN A 181 -13.53 7.86 12.62
N GLN A 182 -13.23 7.23 11.48
CA GLN A 182 -14.13 6.20 10.92
C GLN A 182 -14.31 5.03 11.88
N LEU A 183 -13.23 4.54 12.49
CA LEU A 183 -13.28 3.41 13.42
C LEU A 183 -14.09 3.75 14.69
N ALA A 184 -13.96 4.98 15.20
CA ALA A 184 -14.74 5.46 16.34
C ALA A 184 -16.25 5.51 16.02
N HIS A 185 -16.63 5.97 14.82
CA HIS A 185 -18.03 6.01 14.39
C HIS A 185 -18.60 4.60 14.16
N SER A 186 -17.84 3.69 13.53
CA SER A 186 -18.25 2.29 13.33
C SER A 186 -18.49 1.59 14.67
N ALA A 187 -17.62 1.80 15.66
CA ALA A 187 -17.77 1.22 16.99
C ALA A 187 -19.04 1.73 17.70
N ALA A 188 -19.32 3.04 17.61
CA ALA A 188 -20.51 3.63 18.18
C ALA A 188 -21.80 3.10 17.54
N SER A 189 -21.81 2.91 16.21
CA SER A 189 -22.95 2.34 15.48
C SER A 189 -23.19 0.86 15.75
N ALA A 190 -22.15 0.09 16.12
CA ALA A 190 -22.31 -1.33 16.47
C ALA A 190 -22.88 -1.56 17.88
N THR A 191 -22.82 -0.54 18.75
CA THR A 191 -23.32 -0.59 20.14
C THR A 191 -24.70 0.03 20.35
N ALA A 192 -25.26 0.68 19.33
CA ALA A 192 -26.58 1.32 19.34
C ALA A 192 -27.66 0.36 18.81
#